data_AF-A0A178J430-F1
#
_entry.id   AF-A0A178J430-F1
#
_cell.length_a   1.000
_cell.length_b   1.000
_cell.length_c   1.000
_cell.angle_alpha   90.00
_cell.angle_beta   90.00
_cell.angle_gamma   90.00
#
_symmetry.space_group_name_H-M   'P 1'
#
loop_
_entity.id
_entity.type
_entity.pdbx_description
1 polymer ?
#
loop_
_entity_poly.entity_id
_entity_poly.type
_entity_poly.pdbx_seq_one_letter_code
_entity_poly.pdbx_strand_id
1 'polypeptide(L)'
;MTLTQRQVGLTFVLFIACALLATQPALAADLFATGKTAIKESAGKGSTVETAMLGTGLIVSAITGLTTRNWMAAVGGFVGGNILWSVGAPMVGLA
;
A
#
# COMPACT_ATOMS: atom_id res chain seq x y z
N MET A 1 -23.65 29.77 43.43
CA MET A 1 -23.82 28.50 42.71
C MET A 1 -23.85 27.37 43.72
N THR A 2 -24.92 26.58 43.74
CA THR A 2 -25.06 25.41 44.63
C THR A 2 -24.12 24.29 44.18
N LEU A 3 -23.60 23.48 45.10
CA LEU A 3 -22.67 22.37 44.83
C LEU A 3 -23.16 21.44 43.71
N THR A 4 -24.47 21.19 43.68
CA THR A 4 -25.17 20.42 42.65
C THR A 4 -25.07 21.04 41.26
N GLN A 5 -25.17 22.37 41.12
CA GLN A 5 -25.06 23.03 39.82
C GLN A 5 -23.63 22.97 39.25
N ARG A 6 -22.61 23.02 40.12
CA ARG A 6 -21.21 22.82 39.74
C ARG A 6 -20.93 21.39 39.27
N GLN A 7 -21.50 20.40 39.95
CA GLN A 7 -21.33 18.99 39.59
C GLN A 7 -21.98 18.64 38.25
N VAL A 8 -23.20 19.15 37.99
CA VAL A 8 -23.88 18.95 36.71
C VAL A 8 -23.15 19.63 35.56
N GLY A 9 -22.60 20.83 35.77
CA GLY A 9 -21.77 21.49 34.77
C GLY A 9 -20.50 20.70 34.43
N LEU A 10 -19.84 20.14 35.45
CA LEU A 10 -18.63 19.34 35.27
C LEU A 10 -18.89 18.02 34.52
N THR A 11 -19.97 17.31 34.85
CA THR A 11 -20.33 16.06 34.16
C THR A 11 -20.74 16.32 32.71
N PHE A 12 -21.43 17.44 32.44
CA PHE A 12 -21.80 17.82 31.08
C PHE A 12 -20.59 18.17 30.22
N VAL A 13 -19.62 18.90 30.77
CA VAL A 13 -18.34 19.21 30.08
C VAL A 13 -17.55 17.93 29.82
N LEU A 14 -17.49 17.01 30.78
CA LEU A 14 -16.80 15.72 30.63
C LEU A 14 -17.45 14.87 29.53
N PHE A 15 -18.78 14.84 29.48
CA PHE A 15 -19.54 14.11 28.46
C PHE A 15 -19.28 14.66 27.05
N ILE A 16 -19.29 15.99 26.88
CA ILE A 16 -18.97 16.64 25.60
C ILE A 16 -17.53 16.36 25.20
N ALA A 17 -16.58 16.43 26.13
CA ALA A 17 -15.18 16.11 25.85
C ALA A 17 -15.01 14.64 25.40
N CYS A 18 -15.65 13.69 26.08
CA CYS A 18 -15.64 12.28 25.67
C CYS A 18 -16.30 12.07 24.30
N ALA A 19 -17.40 12.75 23.99
CA ALA A 19 -18.05 12.65 22.69
C ALA A 19 -17.16 13.21 21.56
N LEU A 20 -16.50 14.35 21.78
CA LEU A 20 -15.55 14.94 20.83
C LEU A 20 -14.31 14.03 20.61
N LEU A 21 -13.81 13.41 21.68
CA LEU A 21 -12.70 12.46 21.61
C LEU A 21 -13.11 11.16 20.90
N ALA A 22 -14.35 10.69 21.09
CA ALA A 22 -14.90 9.52 20.40
C ALA A 22 -15.12 9.76 18.89
N THR A 23 -15.32 11.02 18.48
CA THR A 23 -15.43 11.40 17.05
C THR A 23 -14.09 11.57 16.35
N GLN A 24 -12.95 11.46 17.05
CA GLN A 24 -11.65 11.50 16.38
C GLN A 24 -11.41 10.19 15.63
N PRO A 25 -11.13 10.23 14.31
CA PRO A 25 -10.84 9.03 13.51
C PRO A 25 -9.52 8.35 13.90
N ALA A 26 -8.82 8.86 14.92
CA ALA A 26 -7.51 8.39 15.37
C ALA A 26 -7.53 6.98 15.96
N LEU A 27 -8.64 6.52 16.55
CA LEU A 27 -8.74 5.13 17.05
C LEU A 27 -9.02 4.09 15.96
N ALA A 28 -9.35 4.52 14.74
CA ALA A 28 -9.53 3.66 13.57
C ALA A 28 -8.48 3.93 12.46
N ALA A 29 -7.53 4.83 12.72
CA ALA A 29 -6.42 5.07 11.81
C ALA A 29 -5.53 3.82 11.80
N ASP A 30 -5.54 3.10 10.69
CA ASP A 30 -4.58 2.03 10.43
C ASP A 30 -3.17 2.59 10.64
N LEU A 31 -2.50 2.18 11.73
CA LEU A 31 -1.14 2.60 12.08
C LEU A 31 -0.14 2.29 10.95
N PHE A 32 -0.50 1.38 10.05
CA PHE A 32 0.28 1.02 8.89
C PHE A 32 -0.21 1.70 7.61
N ALA A 33 -1.21 2.58 7.65
CA ALA A 33 -1.70 3.30 6.47
C ALA A 33 -0.56 4.05 5.76
N THR A 34 0.24 4.80 6.52
CA THR A 34 1.42 5.51 5.98
C THR A 34 2.43 4.54 5.37
N GLY A 35 2.70 3.41 6.03
CA GLY A 35 3.61 2.38 5.53
C GLY A 35 3.10 1.69 4.26
N LYS A 36 1.80 1.37 4.21
CA LYS A 36 1.13 0.79 3.05
C LYS A 36 1.16 1.75 1.86
N THR A 37 0.90 3.04 2.09
CA THR A 37 1.00 4.07 1.04
C THR A 37 2.43 4.19 0.52
N ALA A 38 3.43 4.24 1.41
CA ALA A 38 4.83 4.32 1.00
C ALA A 38 5.28 3.08 0.19
N ILE A 39 4.81 1.89 0.57
CA ILE A 39 5.07 0.65 -0.18
C ILE A 39 4.38 0.69 -1.55
N LYS A 40 3.13 1.15 -1.62
CA LYS A 40 2.41 1.30 -2.89
C LYS A 40 3.07 2.30 -3.84
N GLU A 41 3.49 3.46 -3.33
CA GLU A 41 4.23 4.43 -4.16
C GLU A 41 5.58 3.89 -4.62
N SER A 42 6.25 3.10 -3.78
CA SER A 42 7.58 2.60 -4.10
C SER A 42 7.54 1.39 -5.02
N ALA A 43 6.63 0.44 -4.83
CA ALA A 43 6.62 -0.89 -5.47
C ALA A 43 5.34 -1.18 -6.28
N GLY A 44 4.36 -0.28 -6.24
CA GLY A 44 3.14 -0.40 -6.99
C GLY A 44 3.28 0.00 -8.45
N LYS A 45 2.15 -0.07 -9.16
CA LYS A 45 2.12 0.16 -10.60
C LYS A 45 2.53 1.59 -10.97
N GLY A 46 3.44 1.74 -11.92
CA GLY A 46 4.03 3.01 -12.36
C GLY A 46 5.23 3.46 -11.53
N SER A 47 5.68 2.68 -10.54
CA SER A 47 6.81 3.08 -9.69
C SER A 47 8.18 2.85 -10.35
N THR A 48 9.19 3.52 -9.80
CA THR A 48 10.60 3.29 -10.18
C THR A 48 11.01 1.84 -9.93
N VAL A 49 10.49 1.18 -8.89
CA VAL A 49 10.81 -0.23 -8.60
C VAL A 49 10.15 -1.15 -9.61
N GLU A 50 8.91 -0.91 -10.02
CA GLU A 50 8.29 -1.69 -11.10
C GLU A 50 9.09 -1.52 -12.40
N THR A 51 9.47 -0.29 -12.73
CA THR A 51 10.31 -0.01 -13.91
C THR A 51 11.65 -0.74 -13.84
N ALA A 52 12.31 -0.75 -12.68
CA ALA A 52 13.57 -1.46 -12.46
C ALA A 52 13.39 -2.99 -12.54
N MET A 53 12.31 -3.53 -11.99
CA MET A 53 11.97 -4.95 -12.05
C MET A 53 11.71 -5.41 -13.49
N LEU A 54 10.86 -4.68 -14.22
CA LEU A 54 10.56 -4.97 -15.62
C LEU A 54 11.80 -4.79 -16.51
N GLY A 55 12.59 -3.74 -16.27
CA GLY A 55 13.85 -3.51 -16.96
C GLY A 55 14.86 -4.63 -16.74
N THR A 56 15.01 -5.09 -15.50
CA THR A 56 15.89 -6.23 -15.16
C THR A 56 15.39 -7.51 -15.81
N GLY A 57 14.07 -7.77 -15.77
CA GLY A 57 13.47 -8.92 -16.44
C GLY A 57 13.69 -8.92 -17.96
N LEU A 58 13.66 -7.74 -18.59
CA LEU A 58 13.94 -7.58 -20.02
C LEU A 58 15.41 -7.87 -20.33
N ILE A 59 16.35 -7.36 -19.51
CA ILE A 59 17.78 -7.62 -19.64
C ILE A 59 18.07 -9.11 -19.52
N VAL A 60 17.53 -9.77 -18.49
CA VAL A 60 17.69 -11.21 -18.29
C VAL A 60 17.14 -11.98 -19.49
N SER A 61 15.97 -11.59 -20.00
CA SER A 61 15.37 -12.24 -21.18
C SER A 61 16.23 -12.05 -22.43
N ALA A 62 16.82 -10.87 -22.63
CA ALA A 62 17.76 -10.64 -23.73
C ALA A 62 19.02 -11.52 -23.59
N ILE A 63 19.59 -11.64 -22.38
CA ILE A 63 20.73 -12.53 -22.10
C ILE A 63 20.34 -13.99 -22.38
N THR A 64 19.18 -14.45 -21.91
CA THR A 64 18.68 -15.80 -22.16
C THR A 64 18.52 -16.06 -23.65
N GLY A 65 17.92 -15.13 -24.40
CA GLY A 65 17.74 -15.27 -25.85
C GLY A 65 19.07 -15.38 -26.59
N LEU A 66 20.05 -14.55 -26.22
CA LEU A 66 21.39 -14.56 -26.84
C LEU A 66 22.20 -15.82 -26.47
N THR A 67 22.18 -16.22 -25.19
CA THR A 67 23.00 -17.35 -24.68
C THR A 67 22.43 -18.70 -25.08
N THR A 68 21.11 -18.88 -24.96
CA THR A 68 20.44 -20.16 -25.25
C THR A 68 19.99 -20.30 -26.70
N ARG A 69 20.02 -19.20 -27.48
CA ARG A 69 19.43 -19.08 -28.83
C ARG A 69 17.94 -19.44 -28.89
N ASN A 70 17.27 -19.54 -27.75
CA ASN A 70 15.85 -19.85 -27.67
C ASN A 70 15.03 -18.57 -27.39
N TRP A 71 14.72 -17.85 -28.46
CA TRP A 71 13.97 -16.60 -28.39
C TRP A 71 12.51 -16.79 -27.97
N MET A 72 11.91 -17.94 -28.27
CA MET A 72 10.55 -18.24 -27.84
C MET A 72 10.46 -18.35 -26.32
N ALA A 73 11.41 -19.02 -25.68
CA ALA A 73 11.48 -19.11 -24.23
C ALA A 73 11.84 -17.75 -23.59
N ALA A 74 12.75 -16.99 -24.21
CA ALA A 74 13.14 -15.67 -23.70
C ALA A 74 11.97 -14.66 -23.73
N VAL A 75 11.33 -14.49 -24.89
CA VAL A 75 10.20 -13.56 -25.04
C VAL A 75 8.99 -14.07 -24.27
N GLY A 76 8.72 -15.38 -24.35
CA GLY A 76 7.62 -16.00 -23.61
C GLY A 76 7.79 -15.89 -22.10
N GLY A 77 9.01 -16.03 -21.58
CA GLY A 77 9.33 -15.84 -20.17
C GLY A 77 9.14 -14.38 -19.73
N PHE A 78 9.58 -13.42 -20.54
CA PHE A 78 9.36 -12.00 -20.26
C PHE A 78 7.87 -11.64 -20.25
N VAL A 79 7.14 -12.00 -21.31
CA VAL A 79 5.72 -11.69 -21.45
C VAL A 79 4.91 -12.42 -20.37
N GLY A 80 5.20 -13.69 -20.13
CA GLY A 80 4.57 -14.47 -19.06
C GLY A 80 4.82 -13.87 -17.67
N GLY A 81 6.04 -13.40 -17.40
CA GLY A 81 6.37 -12.68 -16.17
C GLY A 81 5.59 -11.37 -16.01
N ASN A 82 5.42 -10.60 -17.08
CA ASN A 82 4.61 -9.37 -17.07
C ASN A 82 3.12 -9.65 -16.81
N ILE A 83 2.57 -10.72 -17.41
CA ILE A 83 1.18 -11.14 -17.18
C ILE A 83 1.01 -11.59 -15.72
N LEU A 84 1.94 -12.41 -15.22
CA LEU A 84 1.95 -12.84 -13.83
C LEU A 84 1.99 -11.63 -12.89
N TRP A 85 2.84 -10.64 -13.17
CA TRP A 85 2.93 -9.42 -12.38
C TRP A 85 1.63 -8.60 -12.42
N SER A 86 1.00 -8.47 -13.60
CA SER A 86 -0.27 -7.75 -13.75
C SER A 86 -1.42 -8.37 -12.93
N VAL A 87 -1.35 -9.67 -12.60
CA VAL A 87 -2.33 -10.36 -11.76
C VAL A 87 -1.85 -10.48 -10.30
N GLY A 88 -0.55 -10.67 -10.07
CA GLY A 88 0.04 -10.88 -8.75
C GLY A 88 0.16 -9.59 -7.93
N ALA A 89 0.53 -8.47 -8.56
CA ALA A 89 0.62 -7.17 -7.89
C ALA A 89 -0.69 -6.77 -7.16
N PRO A 90 -1.89 -6.87 -7.77
CA PRO A 90 -3.13 -6.62 -7.04
C PRO A 90 -3.38 -7.59 -5.88
N MET A 91 -2.98 -8.86 -6.00
CA MET A 91 -3.18 -9.87 -4.94
C MET A 91 -2.38 -9.59 -3.67
N VAL A 92 -1.23 -8.92 -3.78
CA VAL A 92 -0.40 -8.50 -2.63
C VAL A 92 -0.64 -7.05 -2.23
N GLY A 93 -1.65 -6.39 -2.80
CA GLY A 93 -2.00 -5.02 -2.48
C GLY A 93 -1.03 -3.98 -3.04
N LEU A 94 -0.36 -4.27 -4.16
CA LEU A 94 0.51 -3.34 -4.89
C LEU A 94 -0.19 -2.64 -6.06
N ALA A 95 -1.44 -3.00 -6.36
CA ALA A 95 -2.28 -2.29 -7.32
C ALA A 95 -3.07 -1.13 -6.69
#